data_AF-A0A443S111-F1
#
_entry.id   AF-A0A443S111-F1
#
_cell.length_a   1.000
_cell.length_b   1.000
_cell.length_c   1.000
_cell.angle_alpha   90.00
_cell.angle_beta   90.00
_cell.angle_gamma   90.00
#
_symmetry.space_group_name_H-M   'P 1'
#
loop_
_entity.id
_entity.type
_entity.pdbx_description
1 polymer ?
#
loop_
_entity_poly.entity_id
_entity_poly.type
_entity_poly.pdbx_seq_one_letter_code
_entity_poly.pdbx_strand_id
1 'polypeptide(L)'
;MISALIVFLFIEATIATFYCPNGWTQYERKCFWKDLSFVSRDENLENCKKFNANLVTIRNEKENAFVHNFIKNDGWHYWLSAKRESTPHSTFKWIDGSEIKFSNWKSNPTSAESHNNVEQCVNINTRNGLWYEYDCDSYKGKVVRQMCEKEALFDCSKLDSVDDVTYKSVKNYCLQKQIDEGIDKKANEIKQDILDEIKRNDFARDFMYNQRMESCCNNVESDITAKLEEIIRLVDSRIENALKRINLHPDV
;
A
#
# COMPACT_ATOMS: atom_id res chain seq x y z
N MET A 1 -32.59 16.85 24.08
CA MET A 1 -31.34 17.60 23.88
C MET A 1 -30.10 16.85 24.38
N ILE A 2 -30.13 16.21 25.56
CA ILE A 2 -28.97 15.44 26.09
C ILE A 2 -28.59 14.24 25.20
N SER A 3 -29.57 13.56 24.60
CA SER A 3 -29.33 12.41 23.70
C SER A 3 -28.56 12.76 22.42
N ALA A 4 -28.76 13.96 21.84
CA ALA A 4 -28.04 14.37 20.63
C ALA A 4 -26.57 14.72 20.94
N LEU A 5 -26.31 15.43 22.04
CA LEU A 5 -24.95 15.78 22.49
C LEU A 5 -24.10 14.55 22.80
N ILE A 6 -24.68 13.53 23.42
CA ILE A 6 -24.00 12.25 23.69
C ILE A 6 -23.65 11.54 22.37
N VAL A 7 -24.58 11.48 21.42
CA VAL A 7 -24.33 10.89 20.09
C VAL A 7 -23.24 11.68 19.32
N PHE A 8 -23.23 13.01 19.39
CA PHE A 8 -22.18 13.84 18.79
C PHE A 8 -20.80 13.61 19.42
N LEU A 9 -20.72 13.47 20.75
CA LEU A 9 -19.46 13.15 21.45
C LEU A 9 -18.94 11.74 21.13
N PHE A 10 -19.82 10.77 20.93
CA PHE A 10 -19.44 9.41 20.50
C PHE A 10 -18.99 9.36 19.03
N ILE A 11 -19.56 10.19 18.14
CA ILE A 11 -19.15 10.30 16.74
C ILE A 11 -17.77 10.97 16.59
N GLU A 12 -17.49 12.02 17.37
CA GLU A 12 -16.16 12.65 17.37
C GLU A 12 -15.07 11.71 17.91
N ALA A 13 -15.39 10.90 18.93
CA ALA A 13 -14.47 9.91 19.48
C ALA A 13 -14.15 8.76 18.50
N THR A 14 -15.08 8.37 17.61
CA THR A 14 -14.85 7.30 16.63
C THR A 14 -13.87 7.73 15.54
N ILE A 15 -13.89 9.01 15.10
CA ILE A 15 -12.96 9.53 14.09
C ILE A 15 -11.52 9.64 14.66
N ALA A 16 -11.38 9.90 15.95
CA ALA A 16 -10.09 10.03 16.63
C ALA A 16 -9.29 8.72 16.80
N THR A 17 -9.80 7.60 16.29
CA THR A 17 -9.13 6.28 16.36
C THR A 17 -8.52 5.81 15.04
N PHE A 18 -8.91 6.41 13.92
CA PHE A 18 -8.38 6.09 12.61
C PHE A 18 -7.50 7.23 12.10
N TYR A 19 -6.33 6.89 11.57
CA TYR A 19 -5.36 7.87 11.08
C TYR A 19 -4.69 7.42 9.78
N CYS A 20 -4.13 8.40 9.07
CA CYS A 20 -3.32 8.15 7.89
C CYS A 20 -1.82 8.29 8.18
N PRO A 21 -0.98 7.48 7.50
CA PRO A 21 0.47 7.65 7.59
C PRO A 21 0.91 9.05 7.15
N ASN A 22 2.09 9.47 7.59
CA ASN A 22 2.66 10.76 7.18
C ASN A 22 2.70 10.89 5.65
N GLY A 23 2.28 12.05 5.15
CA GLY A 23 2.18 12.33 3.72
C GLY A 23 0.89 11.85 3.04
N TRP A 24 0.01 11.13 3.75
CA TRP A 24 -1.31 10.73 3.26
C TRP A 24 -2.39 11.64 3.83
N THR A 25 -3.42 11.91 3.04
CA THR A 25 -4.57 12.74 3.42
C THR A 25 -5.77 11.84 3.72
N GLN A 26 -6.39 12.04 4.88
CA GLN A 26 -7.54 11.23 5.29
C GLN A 26 -8.86 11.77 4.72
N TYR A 27 -9.71 10.85 4.28
CA TYR A 27 -11.13 11.09 4.07
C TYR A 27 -11.91 9.88 4.54
N GLU A 28 -12.78 10.08 5.53
CA GLU A 28 -13.47 9.00 6.24
C GLU A 28 -12.48 7.92 6.73
N ARG A 29 -12.69 6.65 6.35
CA ARG A 29 -11.82 5.52 6.69
C ARG A 29 -10.77 5.20 5.62
N LYS A 30 -10.49 6.15 4.72
CA LYS A 30 -9.49 6.00 3.66
C LYS A 30 -8.38 7.04 3.76
N CYS A 31 -7.22 6.64 3.27
CA CYS A 31 -6.04 7.47 3.12
C CYS A 31 -5.71 7.61 1.64
N PHE A 32 -5.47 8.85 1.21
CA PHE A 32 -5.16 9.20 -0.17
C PHE A 32 -3.77 9.80 -0.28
N TRP A 33 -3.04 9.40 -1.30
CA TRP A 33 -1.74 9.96 -1.64
C TRP A 33 -1.69 10.25 -3.13
N LYS A 34 -0.90 11.25 -3.51
CA LYS A 34 -0.73 11.66 -4.90
C LYS A 34 0.71 12.09 -5.15
N ASP A 35 1.13 11.97 -6.41
CA ASP A 35 2.37 12.54 -6.91
C ASP A 35 2.14 13.20 -8.27
N LEU A 36 3.01 14.15 -8.64
CA LEU A 36 2.85 14.95 -9.85
C LEU A 36 3.45 14.31 -11.10
N SER A 37 4.19 13.20 -10.95
CA SER A 37 4.77 12.46 -12.07
C SER A 37 3.69 11.81 -12.93
N PHE A 38 3.98 11.75 -14.22
CA PHE A 38 3.14 11.08 -15.19
C PHE A 38 3.57 9.64 -15.37
N VAL A 39 2.60 8.73 -15.36
CA VAL A 39 2.84 7.28 -15.42
C VAL A 39 1.71 6.62 -16.20
N SER A 40 1.94 5.42 -16.73
CA SER A 40 0.84 4.56 -17.18
C SER A 40 -0.05 4.15 -16.00
N ARG A 41 -1.26 3.67 -16.28
CA ARG A 41 -2.13 3.15 -15.21
C ARG A 41 -1.51 1.96 -14.49
N ASP A 42 -0.86 1.06 -15.24
CA ASP A 42 -0.22 -0.13 -14.67
C ASP A 42 0.99 0.25 -13.82
N GLU A 43 1.78 1.22 -14.25
CA GLU A 43 2.86 1.79 -13.43
C GLU A 43 2.31 2.42 -12.14
N ASN A 44 1.19 3.14 -12.20
CA ASN A 44 0.53 3.66 -11.01
C ASN A 44 0.07 2.53 -10.07
N LEU A 45 -0.56 1.48 -10.62
CA LEU A 45 -0.98 0.31 -9.84
C LEU A 45 0.22 -0.32 -9.10
N GLU A 46 1.33 -0.56 -9.80
CA GLU A 46 2.55 -1.12 -9.20
C GLU A 46 3.17 -0.18 -8.17
N ASN A 47 3.12 1.14 -8.38
CA ASN A 47 3.57 2.10 -7.38
C ASN A 47 2.68 2.11 -6.13
N CYS A 48 1.36 2.02 -6.27
CA CYS A 48 0.46 1.90 -5.12
C CYS A 48 0.71 0.62 -4.33
N LYS A 49 0.96 -0.51 -5.01
CA LYS A 49 1.28 -1.79 -4.33
C LYS A 49 2.51 -1.70 -3.43
N LYS A 50 3.53 -0.91 -3.81
CA LYS A 50 4.72 -0.67 -2.95
C LYS A 50 4.38 -0.03 -1.60
N PHE A 51 3.25 0.67 -1.50
CA PHE A 51 2.75 1.28 -0.28
C PHE A 51 1.67 0.44 0.44
N ASN A 52 1.47 -0.82 0.02
CA ASN A 52 0.32 -1.65 0.38
C ASN A 52 -1.00 -0.90 0.15
N ALA A 53 -1.10 -0.24 -1.00
CA ALA A 53 -2.21 0.61 -1.41
C ALA A 53 -2.73 0.18 -2.80
N ASN A 54 -3.84 0.76 -3.21
CA ASN A 54 -4.49 0.51 -4.50
C ASN A 54 -4.69 1.81 -5.27
N LEU A 55 -5.05 1.70 -6.55
CA LEU A 55 -5.60 2.82 -7.32
C LEU A 55 -6.88 3.35 -6.67
N VAL A 56 -7.12 4.66 -6.79
CA VAL A 56 -8.30 5.32 -6.19
C VAL A 56 -9.62 4.81 -6.79
N THR A 57 -10.55 4.46 -5.90
CA THR A 57 -11.91 4.01 -6.23
C THR A 57 -12.92 4.99 -5.64
N ILE A 58 -13.85 5.48 -6.45
CA ILE A 58 -14.84 6.47 -6.00
C ILE A 58 -16.21 5.80 -5.84
N ARG A 59 -16.72 5.77 -4.61
CA ARG A 59 -17.95 5.05 -4.25
C ARG A 59 -19.20 5.91 -4.30
N ASN A 60 -19.08 7.22 -4.16
CA ASN A 60 -20.20 8.15 -4.10
C ASN A 60 -19.80 9.58 -4.48
N GLU A 61 -20.80 10.46 -4.56
CA GLU A 61 -20.62 11.88 -4.91
C GLU A 61 -19.71 12.65 -3.93
N LYS A 62 -19.82 12.37 -2.63
CA LYS A 62 -19.01 13.05 -1.60
C LYS A 62 -17.54 12.70 -1.74
N GLU A 63 -17.24 11.42 -1.98
CA GLU A 63 -15.88 10.95 -2.24
C GLU A 63 -15.33 11.55 -3.55
N ASN A 64 -16.16 11.66 -4.60
CA ASN A 64 -15.75 12.34 -5.82
C ASN A 64 -15.39 13.82 -5.56
N ALA A 65 -16.23 14.52 -4.80
CA ALA A 65 -15.98 15.92 -4.44
C ALA A 65 -14.72 16.08 -3.59
N PHE A 66 -14.45 15.15 -2.66
CA PHE A 66 -13.20 15.10 -1.92
C PHE A 66 -12.00 14.88 -2.85
N VAL A 67 -12.01 13.83 -3.68
CA VAL A 67 -10.90 13.51 -4.59
C VAL A 67 -10.64 14.69 -5.54
N HIS A 68 -11.68 15.30 -6.10
CA HIS A 68 -11.55 16.50 -6.91
C HIS A 68 -10.89 17.65 -6.13
N ASN A 69 -11.36 17.96 -4.92
CA ASN A 69 -10.74 18.99 -4.08
C ASN A 69 -9.29 18.67 -3.72
N PHE A 70 -8.96 17.39 -3.53
CA PHE A 70 -7.63 16.92 -3.23
C PHE A 70 -6.66 17.17 -4.39
N ILE A 71 -7.11 17.11 -5.65
CA ILE A 71 -6.25 17.24 -6.86
C ILE A 71 -6.42 18.56 -7.64
N LYS A 72 -7.39 19.41 -7.29
CA LYS A 72 -7.88 20.52 -8.15
C LYS A 72 -6.81 21.51 -8.63
N ASN A 73 -5.77 21.73 -7.83
CA ASN A 73 -4.74 22.74 -8.10
C ASN A 73 -3.55 22.18 -8.86
N ASP A 74 -3.48 20.88 -9.09
CA ASP A 74 -2.28 20.27 -9.64
C ASP A 74 -2.26 20.40 -11.17
N GLY A 75 -3.43 20.51 -11.81
CA GLY A 75 -3.60 20.44 -13.26
C GLY A 75 -3.58 19.01 -13.80
N TRP A 76 -3.92 18.83 -15.08
CA TRP A 76 -3.99 17.53 -15.77
C TRP A 76 -5.07 16.58 -15.20
N HIS A 77 -4.81 15.28 -15.26
CA HIS A 77 -5.71 14.20 -14.92
C HIS A 77 -5.01 13.21 -13.97
N TYR A 78 -5.76 12.46 -13.19
CA TYR A 78 -5.26 11.38 -12.35
C TYR A 78 -5.98 10.06 -12.63
N TRP A 79 -5.24 8.96 -12.61
CA TRP A 79 -5.80 7.62 -12.84
C TRP A 79 -6.79 7.22 -11.74
N LEU A 80 -7.88 6.56 -12.14
CA LEU A 80 -8.80 5.85 -11.26
C LEU A 80 -8.64 4.33 -11.44
N SER A 81 -9.14 3.55 -10.50
CA SER A 81 -9.00 2.10 -10.52
C SER A 81 -9.86 1.41 -11.58
N ALA A 82 -10.87 2.09 -12.13
CA ALA A 82 -11.80 1.51 -13.10
C ALA A 82 -11.15 1.25 -14.46
N LYS A 83 -11.58 0.15 -15.09
CA LYS A 83 -11.27 -0.19 -16.48
C LYS A 83 -12.43 -0.92 -17.16
N ARG A 84 -12.44 -0.93 -18.49
CA ARG A 84 -13.32 -1.73 -19.33
C ARG A 84 -12.44 -2.60 -20.24
N GLU A 85 -12.68 -3.91 -20.19
CA GLU A 85 -11.99 -4.90 -21.03
C GLU A 85 -12.28 -4.68 -22.52
N SER A 86 -11.39 -5.17 -23.38
CA SER A 86 -11.52 -5.12 -24.85
C SER A 86 -12.63 -6.02 -25.44
N THR A 87 -13.43 -6.68 -24.59
CA THR A 87 -14.48 -7.62 -25.04
C THR A 87 -15.78 -6.91 -25.44
N PRO A 88 -16.51 -7.41 -26.45
CA PRO A 88 -17.81 -6.86 -26.81
C PRO A 88 -18.77 -6.82 -25.62
N HIS A 89 -19.51 -5.72 -25.47
CA HIS A 89 -20.48 -5.48 -24.39
C HIS A 89 -19.89 -5.45 -22.97
N SER A 90 -18.57 -5.35 -22.82
CA SER A 90 -17.94 -5.13 -21.53
C SER A 90 -18.39 -3.80 -20.92
N THR A 91 -18.48 -3.77 -19.59
CA THR A 91 -18.80 -2.58 -18.81
C THR A 91 -17.59 -2.16 -17.99
N PHE A 92 -17.54 -0.89 -17.60
CA PHE A 92 -16.51 -0.41 -16.67
C PHE A 92 -16.71 -1.05 -15.29
N LYS A 93 -15.63 -1.60 -14.73
CA LYS A 93 -15.60 -2.16 -13.38
C LYS A 93 -14.40 -1.62 -12.62
N TRP A 94 -14.54 -1.53 -11.31
CA TRP A 94 -13.42 -1.26 -10.42
C TRP A 94 -12.44 -2.43 -10.41
N ILE A 95 -11.18 -2.18 -10.02
CA ILE A 95 -10.13 -3.21 -10.01
C ILE A 95 -10.42 -4.36 -9.02
N ASP A 96 -11.24 -4.10 -7.99
CA ASP A 96 -11.73 -5.10 -7.03
C ASP A 96 -12.88 -5.96 -7.60
N GLY A 97 -13.25 -5.75 -8.87
CA GLY A 97 -14.34 -6.43 -9.56
C GLY A 97 -15.73 -5.86 -9.28
N SER A 98 -15.86 -4.89 -8.38
CA SER A 98 -17.15 -4.28 -8.04
C SER A 98 -17.68 -3.39 -9.17
N GLU A 99 -19.01 -3.35 -9.29
CA GLU A 99 -19.69 -2.52 -10.28
C GLU A 99 -19.63 -1.03 -9.92
N ILE A 100 -19.65 -0.19 -10.96
CA ILE A 100 -19.74 1.26 -10.80
C ILE A 100 -21.17 1.64 -10.42
N LYS A 101 -21.40 1.91 -9.12
CA LYS A 101 -22.70 2.35 -8.58
C LYS A 101 -22.90 3.87 -8.64
N PHE A 102 -21.81 4.62 -8.61
CA PHE A 102 -21.79 6.08 -8.76
C PHE A 102 -20.82 6.41 -9.90
N SER A 103 -21.17 7.39 -10.72
CA SER A 103 -20.26 7.87 -11.76
C SER A 103 -20.40 9.35 -12.03
N ASN A 104 -19.30 9.96 -12.47
CA ASN A 104 -19.24 11.39 -12.79
C ASN A 104 -18.65 11.62 -14.19
N TRP A 105 -19.08 10.83 -15.17
CA TRP A 105 -18.52 10.85 -16.53
C TRP A 105 -18.71 12.20 -17.24
N LYS A 106 -17.70 12.64 -18.00
CA LYS A 106 -17.78 13.85 -18.84
C LYS A 106 -18.77 13.70 -20.01
N SER A 107 -18.81 12.51 -20.59
CA SER A 107 -19.69 12.10 -21.67
C SER A 107 -20.19 10.72 -21.34
N ASN A 108 -21.40 10.37 -21.79
CA ASN A 108 -21.98 9.07 -21.48
C ASN A 108 -21.07 7.97 -22.08
N PRO A 109 -20.48 7.08 -21.27
CA PRO A 109 -19.55 6.06 -21.74
C PRO A 109 -20.21 5.01 -22.65
N THR A 110 -21.54 5.02 -22.74
CA THR A 110 -22.33 4.20 -23.66
C THR A 110 -22.68 4.89 -24.98
N SER A 111 -22.42 6.20 -25.12
CA SER A 111 -22.90 7.00 -26.27
C SER A 111 -21.84 7.34 -27.31
N ALA A 112 -20.69 6.66 -27.32
CA ALA A 112 -19.72 6.78 -28.39
C ALA A 112 -19.55 5.40 -29.03
N GLU A 113 -19.87 5.33 -30.33
CA GLU A 113 -19.27 4.47 -31.34
C GLU A 113 -17.96 3.85 -30.81
N SER A 114 -18.07 2.69 -30.18
CA SER A 114 -17.05 2.20 -29.25
C SER A 114 -15.75 2.00 -30.01
N HIS A 115 -14.72 2.75 -29.61
CA HIS A 115 -13.35 2.59 -30.07
C HIS A 115 -12.95 1.10 -30.10
N ASN A 116 -13.01 0.51 -31.30
CA ASN A 116 -12.33 -0.70 -31.79
C ASN A 116 -11.85 -1.74 -30.74
N ASN A 117 -12.72 -2.38 -29.96
CA ASN A 117 -12.31 -3.50 -29.08
C ASN A 117 -11.00 -3.21 -28.28
N VAL A 118 -10.78 -1.97 -27.82
CA VAL A 118 -9.57 -1.58 -27.06
C VAL A 118 -9.92 -1.46 -25.59
N GLU A 119 -9.01 -1.89 -24.70
CA GLU A 119 -9.14 -1.68 -23.26
C GLU A 119 -9.22 -0.18 -22.94
N GLN A 120 -10.20 0.21 -22.13
CA GLN A 120 -10.38 1.60 -21.71
C GLN A 120 -10.15 1.73 -20.21
N CYS A 121 -9.30 2.67 -19.85
CA CYS A 121 -8.95 3.08 -18.51
C CYS A 121 -9.67 4.39 -18.16
N VAL A 122 -9.78 4.66 -16.87
CA VAL A 122 -10.53 5.82 -16.38
C VAL A 122 -9.60 6.79 -15.66
N ASN A 123 -9.74 8.08 -15.95
CA ASN A 123 -9.07 9.14 -15.20
C ASN A 123 -10.05 10.25 -14.81
N ILE A 124 -9.71 11.00 -13.76
CA ILE A 124 -10.46 12.18 -13.30
C ILE A 124 -9.71 13.46 -13.67
N ASN A 125 -10.42 14.43 -14.22
CA ASN A 125 -9.86 15.73 -14.60
C ASN A 125 -9.82 16.69 -13.40
N THR A 126 -8.67 17.32 -13.17
CA THR A 126 -8.46 18.25 -12.04
C THR A 126 -9.29 19.53 -12.10
N ARG A 127 -9.79 19.96 -13.27
CA ARG A 127 -10.52 21.24 -13.40
C ARG A 127 -12.01 21.12 -13.11
N ASN A 128 -12.61 19.97 -13.40
CA ASN A 128 -14.06 19.78 -13.31
C ASN A 128 -14.47 18.54 -12.50
N GLY A 129 -13.52 17.70 -12.08
CA GLY A 129 -13.81 16.48 -11.32
C GLY A 129 -14.56 15.42 -12.12
N LEU A 130 -14.70 15.58 -13.45
CA LEU A 130 -15.39 14.64 -14.33
C LEU A 130 -14.44 13.52 -14.77
N TRP A 131 -15.01 12.35 -15.04
CA TRP A 131 -14.27 11.15 -15.45
C TRP A 131 -14.22 11.04 -16.97
N TYR A 132 -13.06 10.61 -17.49
CA TYR A 132 -12.80 10.46 -18.91
C TYR A 132 -12.32 9.03 -19.18
N GLU A 133 -12.75 8.50 -20.32
CA GLU A 133 -12.20 7.29 -20.91
C GLU A 133 -10.83 7.60 -21.51
N TYR A 134 -9.93 6.62 -21.44
CA TYR A 134 -8.58 6.72 -21.95
C TYR A 134 -8.08 5.36 -22.40
N ASP A 135 -7.43 5.28 -23.55
CA ASP A 135 -6.78 4.05 -24.01
C ASP A 135 -5.63 3.68 -23.06
N CYS A 136 -5.74 2.50 -22.42
CA CYS A 136 -4.81 2.01 -21.42
C CYS A 136 -3.38 1.86 -21.96
N ASP A 137 -3.25 1.48 -23.23
CA ASP A 137 -1.98 1.18 -23.90
C ASP A 137 -1.41 2.37 -24.67
N SER A 138 -2.12 3.50 -24.68
CA SER A 138 -1.67 4.68 -25.40
C SER A 138 -0.36 5.19 -24.81
N TYR A 139 0.63 5.50 -25.67
CA TYR A 139 1.84 6.23 -25.25
C TYR A 139 1.49 7.61 -24.63
N LYS A 140 0.32 8.16 -24.98
CA LYS A 140 -0.22 9.36 -24.34
C LYS A 140 -0.67 9.10 -22.89
N GLY A 141 -0.81 7.87 -22.42
CA GLY A 141 -1.10 7.53 -21.01
C GLY A 141 -0.08 8.12 -20.04
N LYS A 142 1.13 8.39 -20.53
CA LYS A 142 2.20 9.15 -19.85
C LYS A 142 1.92 10.65 -19.69
N VAL A 143 0.67 11.10 -19.77
CA VAL A 143 0.23 12.47 -19.41
C VAL A 143 -0.82 12.46 -18.28
N VAL A 144 -1.05 11.30 -17.67
CA VAL A 144 -1.94 11.13 -16.52
C VAL A 144 -1.09 10.85 -15.28
N ARG A 145 -1.46 11.48 -14.17
CA ARG A 145 -0.72 11.42 -12.91
C ARG A 145 -1.19 10.29 -12.01
N GLN A 146 -0.39 10.01 -11.00
CA GLN A 146 -0.65 8.95 -10.06
C GLN A 146 -1.26 9.41 -8.74
N MET A 147 -2.19 8.59 -8.26
CA MET A 147 -2.72 8.66 -6.92
C MET A 147 -3.13 7.27 -6.44
N CYS A 148 -3.03 7.09 -5.12
CA CYS A 148 -3.29 5.84 -4.44
C CYS A 148 -4.28 6.06 -3.29
N GLU A 149 -5.03 5.01 -2.98
CA GLU A 149 -5.85 4.91 -1.78
C GLU A 149 -5.48 3.67 -0.96
N LYS A 150 -5.67 3.73 0.35
CA LYS A 150 -5.68 2.57 1.25
C LYS A 150 -6.59 2.81 2.44
N GLU A 151 -6.91 1.76 3.16
CA GLU A 151 -7.65 1.90 4.42
C GLU A 151 -6.86 2.70 5.46
N ALA A 152 -7.56 3.49 6.25
CA ALA A 152 -6.98 4.20 7.38
C ALA A 152 -6.55 3.21 8.47
N LEU A 153 -5.43 3.51 9.12
CA LEU A 153 -4.88 2.67 10.19
C LEU A 153 -5.64 2.93 11.49
N PHE A 154 -5.81 1.89 12.29
CA PHE A 154 -6.41 2.03 13.62
C PHE A 154 -5.32 2.21 14.70
N ASP A 155 -5.56 3.13 15.63
CA ASP A 155 -4.74 3.29 16.83
C ASP A 155 -5.07 2.19 17.84
N CYS A 156 -4.28 1.12 17.82
CA CYS A 156 -4.46 -0.04 18.68
C CYS A 156 -4.34 0.28 20.18
N SER A 157 -3.79 1.44 20.58
CA SER A 157 -3.81 1.87 21.98
C SER A 157 -5.22 2.21 22.48
N LYS A 158 -6.18 2.38 21.56
CA LYS A 158 -7.58 2.69 21.84
C LYS A 158 -8.51 1.48 21.78
N LEU A 159 -7.98 0.27 21.54
CA LEU A 159 -8.81 -0.93 21.31
C LEU A 159 -9.79 -1.21 22.46
N ASP A 160 -9.39 -0.97 23.71
CA ASP A 160 -10.24 -1.23 24.89
C ASP A 160 -11.31 -0.15 25.12
N SER A 161 -11.27 0.94 24.34
CA SER A 161 -12.15 2.11 24.50
C SER A 161 -13.21 2.25 23.41
N VAL A 162 -13.26 1.32 22.45
CA VAL A 162 -14.24 1.34 21.35
C VAL A 162 -15.44 0.45 21.64
N ASP A 163 -16.52 0.63 20.87
CA ASP A 163 -17.71 -0.21 20.95
C ASP A 163 -17.44 -1.66 20.44
N ASP A 164 -18.33 -2.58 20.81
CA ASP A 164 -18.23 -4.00 20.45
C ASP A 164 -18.15 -4.26 18.93
N VAL A 165 -18.79 -3.43 18.11
CA VAL A 165 -18.78 -3.59 16.66
C VAL A 165 -17.40 -3.22 16.12
N THR A 166 -16.87 -2.07 16.55
CA THR A 166 -15.54 -1.61 16.18
C THR A 166 -14.46 -2.57 16.69
N TYR A 167 -14.54 -3.01 17.96
CA TYR A 167 -13.61 -3.99 18.54
C TYR A 167 -13.54 -5.26 17.68
N LYS A 168 -14.69 -5.85 17.33
CA LYS A 168 -14.75 -7.04 16.48
C LYS A 168 -14.14 -6.80 15.09
N SER A 169 -14.30 -5.59 14.55
CA SER A 169 -13.77 -5.23 13.24
C SER A 169 -12.25 -5.04 13.21
N VAL A 170 -11.60 -4.65 14.31
CA VAL A 170 -10.17 -4.25 14.30
C VAL A 170 -9.26 -5.07 15.21
N LYS A 171 -9.80 -5.94 16.08
CA LYS A 171 -9.00 -6.78 17.01
C LYS A 171 -7.92 -7.61 16.30
N ASN A 172 -8.25 -8.21 15.15
CA ASN A 172 -7.32 -9.07 14.40
C ASN A 172 -6.21 -8.23 13.75
N TYR A 173 -6.54 -7.03 13.27
CA TYR A 173 -5.56 -6.07 12.79
C TYR A 173 -4.57 -5.68 13.89
N CYS A 174 -5.06 -5.39 15.10
CA CYS A 174 -4.18 -5.02 16.22
C CYS A 174 -3.31 -6.17 16.70
N LEU A 175 -3.85 -7.39 16.74
CA LEU A 175 -3.08 -8.58 17.04
C LEU A 175 -1.97 -8.80 16.00
N GLN A 176 -2.30 -8.72 14.71
CA GLN A 176 -1.32 -8.86 13.63
C GLN A 176 -0.22 -7.80 13.74
N LYS A 177 -0.59 -6.55 13.97
CA LYS A 177 0.36 -5.44 14.13
C LYS A 177 1.34 -5.69 15.30
N GLN A 178 0.85 -6.16 16.44
CA GLN A 178 1.71 -6.50 17.58
C GLN A 178 2.69 -7.64 17.26
N ILE A 179 2.25 -8.64 16.49
CA ILE A 179 3.11 -9.73 16.03
C ILE A 179 4.20 -9.19 15.10
N ASP A 180 3.82 -8.37 14.11
CA ASP A 180 4.76 -7.79 13.14
C ASP A 180 5.82 -6.93 13.83
N GLU A 181 5.40 -6.03 14.74
CA GLU A 181 6.32 -5.20 15.54
C GLU A 181 7.26 -6.05 16.41
N GLY A 182 6.77 -7.17 16.95
CA GLY A 182 7.57 -8.12 17.70
C GLY A 182 8.62 -8.84 16.84
N ILE A 183 8.23 -9.28 15.64
CA ILE A 183 9.12 -9.90 14.64
C ILE A 183 10.20 -8.90 14.22
N ASP A 184 9.81 -7.68 13.85
CA ASP A 184 10.73 -6.62 13.42
C ASP A 184 11.74 -6.27 14.52
N LYS A 185 11.28 -6.15 15.76
CA LYS A 185 12.17 -5.93 16.91
C LYS A 185 13.19 -7.06 17.03
N LYS A 186 12.76 -8.32 16.96
CA LYS A 186 13.66 -9.48 17.10
C LYS A 186 14.62 -9.60 15.92
N ALA A 187 14.17 -9.33 14.71
CA ALA A 187 15.02 -9.29 13.52
C ALA A 187 16.11 -8.22 13.64
N ASN A 188 15.77 -7.04 14.16
CA ASN A 188 16.75 -5.98 14.39
C ASN A 188 17.77 -6.33 15.49
N GLU A 189 17.34 -6.97 16.59
CA GLU A 189 18.26 -7.48 17.62
C GLU A 189 19.26 -8.48 17.01
N ILE A 190 18.78 -9.49 16.29
CA ILE A 190 19.63 -10.48 15.62
C ILE A 190 20.58 -9.82 14.63
N LYS A 191 20.11 -8.84 13.86
CA LYS A 191 20.95 -8.08 12.93
C LYS A 191 22.09 -7.37 13.65
N GLN A 192 21.84 -6.78 14.81
CA GLN A 192 22.91 -6.14 15.60
C GLN A 192 23.89 -7.18 16.17
N ASP A 193 23.40 -8.30 16.70
CA ASP A 193 24.25 -9.38 17.21
C ASP A 193 25.21 -9.91 16.13
N ILE A 194 24.71 -10.11 14.91
CA ILE A 194 25.53 -10.52 13.76
C ILE A 194 26.56 -9.45 13.40
N LEU A 195 26.17 -8.17 13.34
CA LEU A 195 27.09 -7.07 13.02
C LEU A 195 28.21 -6.94 14.06
N ASP A 196 27.90 -7.15 15.33
CA ASP A 196 28.90 -7.11 16.41
C ASP A 196 29.85 -8.32 16.35
N GLU A 197 29.35 -9.50 15.97
CA GLU A 197 30.18 -10.67 15.76
C GLU A 197 31.12 -10.50 14.56
N ILE A 198 30.65 -9.91 13.45
CA ILE A 198 31.49 -9.57 12.29
C ILE A 198 32.61 -8.62 12.71
N LYS A 199 32.30 -7.53 13.44
CA LYS A 199 33.30 -6.57 13.92
C LYS A 199 34.33 -7.21 14.86
N ARG A 200 33.90 -8.12 15.74
CA ARG A 200 34.82 -8.86 16.63
C ARG A 200 35.78 -9.72 15.82
N ASN A 201 35.28 -10.39 14.79
CA ASN A 201 36.11 -11.22 13.91
C ASN A 201 37.06 -10.39 13.04
N ASP A 202 36.60 -9.23 12.53
CA ASP A 202 37.47 -8.28 11.81
C ASP A 202 38.59 -7.77 12.72
N PHE A 203 38.27 -7.39 13.97
CA PHE A 203 39.27 -6.98 14.96
C PHE A 203 40.26 -8.11 15.29
N ALA A 204 39.76 -9.34 15.45
CA ALA A 204 40.61 -10.52 15.67
C ALA A 204 41.51 -10.79 14.46
N ARG A 205 40.98 -10.63 13.23
CA ARG A 205 41.76 -10.75 11.99
C ARG A 205 42.84 -9.68 11.91
N ASP A 206 42.54 -8.42 12.19
CA ASP A 206 43.52 -7.33 12.20
C ASP A 206 44.59 -7.54 13.27
N PHE A 207 44.21 -8.03 14.45
CA PHE A 207 45.14 -8.40 15.52
C PHE A 207 46.06 -9.55 15.08
N MET A 208 45.53 -10.58 14.43
CA MET A 208 46.30 -11.73 13.91
C MET A 208 47.20 -11.35 12.73
N TYR A 209 46.74 -10.46 11.84
CA TYR A 209 47.52 -9.92 10.71
C TYR A 209 48.74 -9.13 11.21
N ASN A 210 48.55 -8.30 12.25
CA ASN A 210 49.63 -7.55 12.91
C ASN A 210 50.59 -8.44 13.72
N GLN A 211 50.23 -9.71 14.00
CA GLN A 211 51.09 -10.69 14.69
C GLN A 211 51.89 -11.64 13.76
N ARG A 212 51.89 -11.45 12.43
CA ARG A 212 52.63 -12.26 11.42
C ARG A 212 52.28 -13.76 11.41
N MET A 213 51.07 -14.11 10.94
CA MET A 213 50.73 -15.46 10.46
C MET A 213 49.83 -15.40 9.21
N GLU A 214 50.38 -15.04 8.05
CA GLU A 214 49.63 -14.80 6.79
C GLU A 214 49.07 -16.06 6.08
N SER A 215 49.38 -17.28 6.54
CA SER A 215 49.00 -18.51 5.81
C SER A 215 47.69 -19.17 6.29
N CYS A 216 47.21 -18.86 7.50
CA CYS A 216 46.06 -19.56 8.09
C CYS A 216 44.71 -18.86 7.85
N CYS A 217 44.70 -17.53 7.70
CA CYS A 217 43.46 -16.74 7.76
C CYS A 217 42.62 -16.76 6.48
N ASN A 218 43.23 -16.90 5.30
CA ASN A 218 42.49 -16.84 4.02
C ASN A 218 41.48 -17.99 3.84
N ASN A 219 41.79 -19.18 4.36
CA ASN A 219 40.87 -20.33 4.29
C ASN A 219 39.72 -20.20 5.29
N VAL A 220 39.99 -19.63 6.47
CA VAL A 220 38.99 -19.44 7.54
C VAL A 220 37.99 -18.35 7.17
N GLU A 221 38.45 -17.25 6.58
CA GLU A 221 37.57 -16.15 6.12
C GLU A 221 36.61 -16.61 5.00
N SER A 222 37.13 -17.38 4.04
CA SER A 222 36.32 -17.98 2.97
C SER A 222 35.29 -18.96 3.52
N ASP A 223 35.66 -19.82 4.48
CA ASP A 223 34.76 -20.81 5.07
C ASP A 223 33.67 -20.16 5.94
N ILE A 224 34.01 -19.10 6.68
CA ILE A 224 33.05 -18.33 7.50
C ILE A 224 32.07 -17.59 6.60
N THR A 225 32.56 -16.95 5.53
CA THR A 225 31.71 -16.22 4.58
C THR A 225 30.72 -17.16 3.89
N ALA A 226 31.19 -18.31 3.40
CA ALA A 226 30.32 -19.31 2.78
C ALA A 226 29.24 -19.84 3.74
N LYS A 227 29.59 -20.08 5.01
CA LYS A 227 28.62 -20.52 6.03
C LYS A 227 27.63 -19.43 6.42
N LEU A 228 28.06 -18.17 6.46
CA LEU A 228 27.18 -17.03 6.70
C LEU A 228 26.16 -16.86 5.57
N GLU A 229 26.60 -16.96 4.32
CA GLU A 229 25.71 -16.90 3.15
C GLU A 229 24.69 -18.06 3.15
N GLU A 230 25.10 -19.26 3.56
CA GLU A 230 24.20 -20.40 3.71
C GLU A 230 23.15 -20.18 4.81
N ILE A 231 23.57 -19.66 5.97
CA ILE A 231 22.67 -19.36 7.09
C ILE A 231 21.66 -18.28 6.70
N ILE A 232 22.11 -17.17 6.08
CA ILE A 232 21.23 -16.09 5.61
C ILE A 232 20.17 -16.67 4.66
N ARG A 233 20.60 -17.48 3.69
CA ARG A 233 19.69 -18.11 2.72
C ARG A 233 18.67 -19.04 3.37
N LEU A 234 19.06 -19.78 4.41
CA LEU A 234 18.15 -20.65 5.17
C LEU A 234 17.14 -19.85 6.02
N VAL A 235 17.57 -18.74 6.61
CA VAL A 235 16.70 -17.84 7.37
C VAL A 235 15.68 -17.17 6.44
N ASP A 236 16.11 -16.62 5.32
CA ASP A 236 15.22 -16.00 4.33
C ASP A 236 14.17 -16.99 3.82
N SER A 237 14.58 -18.22 3.48
CA SER A 237 13.66 -19.28 3.06
C SER A 237 12.64 -19.64 4.15
N ARG A 238 13.04 -19.68 5.42
CA ARG A 238 12.11 -19.95 6.53
C ARG A 238 11.13 -18.81 6.74
N ILE A 239 11.58 -17.56 6.63
CA ILE A 239 10.72 -16.37 6.72
C ILE A 239 9.70 -16.38 5.58
N GLU A 240 10.12 -16.59 4.33
CA GLU A 240 9.22 -16.67 3.18
C GLU A 240 8.18 -17.80 3.33
N ASN A 241 8.60 -18.97 3.82
CA ASN A 241 7.70 -20.09 4.05
C ASN A 241 6.70 -19.83 5.18
N ALA A 242 7.12 -19.15 6.26
CA ALA A 242 6.22 -18.75 7.33
C ALA A 242 5.17 -17.74 6.83
N LEU A 243 5.59 -16.73 6.06
CA LEU A 243 4.71 -15.75 5.43
C LEU A 243 3.70 -16.41 4.47
N LYS A 244 4.14 -17.39 3.67
CA LYS A 244 3.24 -18.17 2.80
C LYS A 244 2.21 -18.97 3.59
N ARG A 245 2.57 -19.59 4.71
CA ARG A 245 1.64 -20.36 5.56
C ARG A 245 0.58 -19.48 6.21
N ILE A 246 0.96 -18.26 6.62
CA ILE A 246 0.02 -17.27 7.15
C ILE A 246 -0.96 -16.85 6.04
N ASN A 247 -0.47 -16.60 4.83
CA ASN A 247 -1.31 -16.25 3.67
C ASN A 247 -2.15 -17.43 3.11
N LEU A 248 -1.87 -18.67 3.51
CA LEU A 248 -2.60 -19.89 3.12
C LEU A 248 -3.72 -20.26 4.11
N HIS A 249 -3.92 -19.50 5.19
CA HIS A 249 -5.09 -19.62 6.05
C HIS A 249 -5.97 -18.35 5.92
N PRO A 250 -6.80 -18.24 4.86
CA PRO A 250 -7.77 -17.16 4.77
C PRO A 250 -8.96 -17.34 5.74
N ASP A 251 -9.14 -18.53 6.31
CA ASP A 251 -10.32 -18.87 7.11
C ASP A 251 -9.95 -19.68 8.36
N VAL A 252 -9.82 -18.98 9.50
CA VAL A 252 -10.27 -19.38 10.85
C VAL A 252 -10.68 -18.12 11.61
#